data_AF-A0A538Q017-F1
#
_entry.id   AF-A0A538Q017-F1
#
_cell.length_a   1.000
_cell.length_b   1.000
_cell.length_c   1.000
_cell.angle_alpha   90.00
_cell.angle_beta   90.00
_cell.angle_gamma   90.00
#
_symmetry.space_group_name_H-M   'P 1'
#
loop_
_entity.id
_entity.type
_entity.pdbx_description
1 polymer ?
#
loop_
_entity_poly.entity_id
_entity_poly.type
_entity_poly.pdbx_seq_one_letter_code
_entity_poly.pdbx_strand_id
1 'polypeptide(L)'
;MAMVTYFATAMAGARLRSGVLAGHLDGFAAWLWDSGYSPATGLPYLRAAACFSRWLDDKGVGERDVDEERCRQFLRHRRRRRLHRGDWAALRSLLRYLREAGVIATASIPVVDDESVVLEQAFGAYLLREKGVSPATEMNYRREIRAFLHHRFRRGSVTPSAIRPHDLHRFVLSRAQHVAPARVQLSVTALRAFARFLRLRGDVTGELMSSALTVPNRRLSTLPKSISPEQVERILAQCDRRTPLGRRDYAILLVLARLGLRAGEVVALTVDDVDWDAGEVIVRGKGLRHERIPLPHDVGKALAAYLRAGRPRCSTRRLFIRDKAPRVGFASSAAISTIVACAIRKAKLDPPSHGAHLLRYSLATDVLRRGGSLAEVAELLRHRHPDTTALYAKVDLDALRSVAPPWPGVGR
;
A
#
# COMPACT_ATOMS: atom_id res chain seq x y z
N MET A 1 -5.37 -30.81 13.13
CA MET A 1 -4.74 -32.13 12.94
C MET A 1 -4.98 -32.70 11.53
N ALA A 2 -6.22 -32.99 11.11
CA ALA A 2 -6.50 -33.72 9.86
C ALA A 2 -5.77 -33.23 8.56
N MET A 3 -5.51 -31.93 8.41
CA MET A 3 -4.86 -31.40 7.19
C MET A 3 -3.32 -31.31 7.26
N VAL A 4 -2.73 -31.19 8.45
CA VAL A 4 -1.28 -31.40 8.61
C VAL A 4 -0.98 -32.86 8.30
N THR A 5 -1.85 -33.76 8.77
CA THR A 5 -1.83 -35.17 8.38
C THR A 5 -2.01 -35.33 6.87
N TYR A 6 -2.97 -34.66 6.21
CA TYR A 6 -3.11 -34.73 4.75
C TYR A 6 -1.85 -34.30 3.98
N PHE A 7 -1.20 -33.18 4.38
CA PHE A 7 0.07 -32.78 3.76
C PHE A 7 1.18 -33.80 4.05
N ALA A 8 1.27 -34.32 5.28
CA ALA A 8 2.23 -35.36 5.65
C ALA A 8 2.00 -36.69 4.89
N THR A 9 0.74 -37.09 4.65
CA THR A 9 0.36 -38.28 3.89
C THR A 9 0.58 -38.07 2.39
N ALA A 10 0.28 -36.89 1.85
CA ALA A 10 0.62 -36.51 0.47
C ALA A 10 2.15 -36.40 0.24
N MET A 11 2.91 -36.24 1.33
CA MET A 11 4.37 -36.23 1.40
C MET A 11 5.00 -37.63 1.64
N ALA A 12 4.21 -38.71 1.71
CA ALA A 12 4.70 -40.07 1.98
C ALA A 12 5.62 -40.65 0.88
N GLY A 13 5.84 -39.94 -0.23
CA GLY A 13 6.85 -40.33 -1.22
C GLY A 13 8.26 -39.95 -0.78
N ALA A 14 9.15 -40.94 -0.61
CA ALA A 14 10.56 -40.76 -0.21
C ALA A 14 11.32 -39.65 -0.98
N ARG A 15 10.96 -39.40 -2.24
CA ARG A 15 11.54 -38.33 -3.08
C ARG A 15 11.26 -36.91 -2.56
N LEU A 16 10.18 -36.68 -1.80
CA LEU A 16 9.84 -35.36 -1.26
C LEU A 16 10.54 -35.05 0.06
N ARG A 17 11.15 -36.05 0.71
CA ARG A 17 11.89 -35.93 1.98
C ARG A 17 13.42 -36.02 1.78
N SER A 18 13.92 -35.74 0.59
CA SER A 18 15.36 -35.76 0.29
C SER A 18 15.91 -34.39 -0.10
N GLY A 19 17.22 -34.22 0.07
CA GLY A 19 17.95 -32.98 -0.15
C GLY A 19 18.11 -32.13 1.11
N VAL A 20 18.87 -31.05 0.97
CA VAL A 20 19.39 -30.21 2.07
C VAL A 20 18.30 -29.62 2.98
N LEU A 21 17.11 -29.33 2.45
CA LEU A 21 16.01 -28.70 3.21
C LEU A 21 14.96 -29.72 3.70
N ALA A 22 15.23 -31.02 3.63
CA ALA A 22 14.24 -32.06 3.95
C ALA A 22 13.63 -31.91 5.35
N GLY A 23 14.46 -31.61 6.37
CA GLY A 23 14.01 -31.41 7.76
C GLY A 23 13.06 -30.21 7.95
N HIS A 24 13.02 -29.29 6.98
CA HIS A 24 12.21 -28.08 7.03
C HIS A 24 10.90 -28.17 6.25
N LEU A 25 10.68 -29.22 5.45
CA LEU A 25 9.51 -29.32 4.57
C LEU A 25 8.20 -29.58 5.34
N ASP A 26 8.26 -30.35 6.42
CA ASP A 26 7.09 -30.60 7.29
C ASP A 26 6.67 -29.30 8.01
N GLY A 27 7.64 -28.52 8.50
CA GLY A 27 7.40 -27.20 9.08
C GLY A 27 6.89 -26.18 8.04
N PHE A 28 7.41 -26.22 6.81
CA PHE A 28 6.91 -25.39 5.72
C PHE A 28 5.46 -25.74 5.34
N ALA A 29 5.09 -27.03 5.37
CA ALA A 29 3.71 -27.45 5.13
C ALA A 29 2.74 -26.92 6.19
N ALA A 30 3.12 -27.03 7.47
CA ALA A 30 2.36 -26.43 8.58
C ALA A 30 2.24 -24.91 8.42
N TRP A 31 3.33 -24.25 8.05
CA TRP A 31 3.33 -22.81 7.82
C TRP A 31 2.44 -22.37 6.64
N LEU A 32 2.40 -23.14 5.55
CA LEU A 32 1.49 -22.88 4.43
C LEU A 32 0.03 -23.00 4.88
N TRP A 33 -0.27 -23.98 5.71
CA TRP A 33 -1.60 -24.17 6.28
C TRP A 33 -2.01 -22.98 7.18
N ASP A 34 -1.15 -22.59 8.12
CA ASP A 34 -1.42 -21.48 9.05
C ASP A 34 -1.48 -20.13 8.32
N SER A 35 -0.72 -20.00 7.23
CA SER A 35 -0.81 -18.88 6.29
C SER A 35 -2.09 -18.90 5.44
N GLY A 36 -2.91 -19.95 5.51
CA GLY A 36 -4.21 -20.06 4.86
C GLY A 36 -4.18 -20.50 3.40
N TYR A 37 -3.11 -21.17 2.95
CA TYR A 37 -3.06 -21.75 1.61
C TYR A 37 -3.98 -22.97 1.50
N SER A 38 -4.70 -23.10 0.38
CA SER A 38 -5.52 -24.28 0.09
C SER A 38 -4.63 -25.47 -0.35
N PRO A 39 -5.09 -26.73 -0.22
CA PRO A 39 -4.37 -27.91 -0.71
C PRO A 39 -3.93 -27.81 -2.17
N ALA A 40 -4.85 -27.34 -3.02
CA ALA A 40 -4.62 -27.18 -4.45
C ALA A 40 -3.46 -26.21 -4.76
N THR A 41 -3.16 -25.26 -3.86
CA THR A 41 -2.03 -24.33 -4.01
C THR A 41 -0.80 -24.77 -3.23
N GLY A 42 -0.99 -25.26 -2.01
CA GLY A 42 0.08 -25.67 -1.09
C GLY A 42 0.85 -26.88 -1.60
N LEU A 43 0.19 -27.87 -2.22
CA LEU A 43 0.86 -29.06 -2.74
C LEU A 43 1.87 -28.73 -3.86
N PRO A 44 1.52 -27.93 -4.89
CA PRO A 44 2.50 -27.43 -5.85
C PRO A 44 3.68 -26.68 -5.19
N TYR A 45 3.42 -25.91 -4.13
CA TYR A 45 4.46 -25.15 -3.43
C TYR A 45 5.45 -26.08 -2.72
N LEU A 46 4.94 -27.10 -2.02
CA LEU A 46 5.77 -28.12 -1.38
C LEU A 46 6.57 -28.92 -2.40
N ARG A 47 5.98 -29.30 -3.53
CA ARG A 47 6.71 -29.98 -4.61
C ARG A 47 7.81 -29.10 -5.19
N ALA A 48 7.55 -27.80 -5.37
CA ALA A 48 8.57 -26.86 -5.83
C ALA A 48 9.72 -26.75 -4.82
N ALA A 49 9.41 -26.67 -3.53
CA ALA A 49 10.39 -26.64 -2.44
C ALA A 49 11.23 -27.92 -2.37
N ALA A 50 10.61 -29.10 -2.48
CA ALA A 50 11.32 -30.37 -2.48
C ALA A 50 12.23 -30.54 -3.71
N CYS A 51 11.79 -30.12 -4.89
CA CYS A 51 12.66 -30.09 -6.08
C CYS A 51 13.84 -29.13 -5.92
N PHE A 52 13.62 -27.98 -5.27
CA PHE A 52 14.68 -27.03 -4.99
C PHE A 52 15.68 -27.59 -3.97
N SER A 53 15.20 -28.26 -2.91
CA SER A 53 16.02 -28.95 -1.91
C SER A 53 17.00 -29.94 -2.53
N ARG A 54 16.53 -30.82 -3.43
CA ARG A 54 17.40 -31.76 -4.15
C ARG A 54 18.39 -31.07 -5.09
N TRP A 55 17.95 -30.01 -5.76
CA TRP A 55 18.84 -29.24 -6.63
C TRP A 55 19.95 -28.52 -5.87
N LEU A 56 19.69 -28.08 -4.63
CA LEU A 56 20.72 -27.51 -3.76
C LEU A 56 21.74 -28.58 -3.36
N ASP A 57 21.28 -29.79 -3.06
CA ASP A 57 22.10 -30.96 -2.75
C ASP A 57 23.03 -31.32 -3.92
N ASP A 58 22.48 -31.41 -5.14
CA ASP A 58 23.25 -31.63 -6.38
C ASP A 58 24.29 -30.52 -6.66
N LYS A 59 24.15 -29.35 -6.02
CA LYS A 59 25.05 -28.20 -6.14
C LYS A 59 25.95 -28.00 -4.94
N GLY A 60 25.85 -28.84 -3.91
CA GLY A 60 26.63 -28.73 -2.68
C GLY A 60 26.36 -27.44 -1.91
N VAL A 61 25.15 -26.89 -1.97
CA VAL A 61 24.77 -25.66 -1.26
C VAL A 61 24.11 -26.02 0.06
N GLY A 62 24.68 -25.57 1.18
CA GLY A 62 24.15 -25.81 2.52
C GLY A 62 22.84 -25.06 2.82
N GLU A 63 22.12 -25.49 3.85
CA GLU A 63 20.81 -24.95 4.23
C GLU A 63 20.87 -23.44 4.57
N ARG A 64 21.98 -22.98 5.15
CA ARG A 64 22.19 -21.58 5.57
C ARG A 64 22.53 -20.64 4.41
N ASP A 65 22.98 -21.19 3.28
CA ASP A 65 23.40 -20.45 2.09
C ASP A 65 22.26 -20.26 1.07
N VAL A 66 21.04 -20.61 1.47
CA VAL A 66 19.85 -20.49 0.63
C VAL A 66 19.36 -19.05 0.59
N ASP A 67 19.34 -18.46 -0.61
CA ASP A 67 18.93 -17.07 -0.83
C ASP A 67 18.08 -16.88 -2.11
N GLU A 68 17.74 -15.62 -2.41
CA GLU A 68 17.03 -15.25 -3.63
C GLU A 68 17.79 -15.59 -4.92
N GLU A 69 19.13 -15.57 -4.91
CA GLU A 69 19.93 -15.85 -6.10
C GLU A 69 19.95 -17.34 -6.43
N ARG A 70 20.11 -18.20 -5.42
CA ARG A 70 19.96 -19.65 -5.58
C ARG A 70 18.57 -20.02 -6.09
N CYS A 71 17.53 -19.34 -5.62
CA CYS A 71 16.18 -19.51 -6.15
C CYS A 71 16.11 -19.13 -7.65
N ARG A 72 16.74 -18.04 -8.09
CA ARG A 72 16.79 -17.64 -9.52
C ARG A 72 17.57 -18.65 -10.35
N GLN A 73 18.72 -19.12 -9.86
CA GLN A 73 19.54 -20.13 -10.53
C GLN A 73 18.75 -21.43 -10.74
N PHE A 74 18.03 -21.89 -9.71
CA PHE A 74 17.13 -23.03 -9.81
C PHE A 74 16.02 -22.81 -10.84
N LEU A 75 15.36 -21.65 -10.84
CA LEU A 75 14.32 -21.37 -11.84
C LEU A 75 14.87 -21.35 -13.26
N ARG A 76 16.09 -20.84 -13.48
CA ARG A 76 16.78 -20.91 -14.78
C ARG A 76 17.08 -22.36 -15.18
N HIS A 77 17.55 -23.19 -14.25
CA HIS A 77 17.78 -24.62 -14.47
C HIS A 77 16.48 -25.35 -14.81
N ARG A 78 15.41 -25.11 -14.05
CA ARG A 78 14.09 -25.73 -14.21
C ARG A 78 13.35 -25.27 -15.48
N ARG A 79 13.60 -24.05 -15.95
CA ARG A 79 13.05 -23.52 -17.21
C ARG A 79 13.40 -24.40 -18.42
N ARG A 80 14.52 -25.12 -18.38
CA ARG A 80 14.93 -26.06 -19.44
C ARG A 80 14.15 -27.39 -19.44
N ARG A 81 13.37 -27.69 -18.39
CA ARG A 81 12.67 -28.97 -18.22
C ARG A 81 11.15 -28.84 -18.09
N ARG A 82 10.64 -27.90 -17.27
CA ARG A 82 9.21 -27.49 -17.13
C ARG A 82 9.07 -26.45 -16.01
N LEU A 83 8.76 -25.20 -16.36
CA LEU A 83 8.48 -24.13 -15.40
C LEU A 83 6.97 -24.02 -15.14
N HIS A 84 6.53 -24.04 -13.88
CA HIS A 84 5.13 -23.74 -13.56
C HIS A 84 4.97 -22.26 -13.20
N ARG A 85 3.80 -21.68 -13.53
CA ARG A 85 3.47 -20.25 -13.36
C ARG A 85 3.49 -19.76 -11.89
N GLY A 86 3.75 -20.64 -10.92
CA GLY A 86 3.80 -20.35 -9.48
C GLY A 86 5.13 -20.70 -8.78
N ASP A 87 6.13 -21.22 -9.49
CA ASP A 87 7.36 -21.74 -8.85
C ASP A 87 8.12 -20.65 -8.10
N TRP A 88 8.23 -19.44 -8.66
CA TRP A 88 8.86 -18.31 -7.95
C TRP A 88 8.09 -17.92 -6.68
N ALA A 89 6.75 -17.94 -6.74
CA ALA A 89 5.93 -17.59 -5.58
C ALA A 89 6.05 -18.66 -4.48
N ALA A 90 6.22 -19.93 -4.85
CA ALA A 90 6.54 -21.02 -3.93
C ALA A 90 7.88 -20.81 -3.25
N LEU A 91 8.95 -20.57 -4.01
CA LEU A 91 10.29 -20.35 -3.47
C LEU A 91 10.37 -19.11 -2.58
N ARG A 92 9.71 -18.02 -2.98
CA ARG A 92 9.62 -16.82 -2.15
C ARG A 92 8.88 -17.09 -0.84
N SER A 93 7.88 -17.96 -0.85
CA SER A 93 7.16 -18.37 0.36
C SER A 93 8.03 -19.25 1.26
N LEU A 94 8.82 -20.15 0.66
CA LEU A 94 9.80 -20.99 1.35
C LEU A 94 10.89 -20.13 2.02
N LEU A 95 11.51 -19.19 1.31
CA LEU A 95 12.50 -18.26 1.88
C LEU A 95 11.94 -17.48 3.07
N ARG A 96 10.66 -17.08 3.00
CA ARG A 96 10.01 -16.38 4.10
C ARG A 96 9.86 -17.30 5.32
N TYR A 97 9.41 -18.53 5.13
CA TYR A 97 9.33 -19.52 6.20
C TYR A 97 10.70 -19.81 6.82
N LEU A 98 11.73 -20.08 6.01
CA LEU A 98 13.09 -20.38 6.51
C LEU A 98 13.67 -19.23 7.35
N ARG A 99 13.36 -17.97 7.00
CA ARG A 99 13.72 -16.79 7.79
C ARG A 99 12.95 -16.68 9.09
N GLU A 100 11.64 -16.90 9.05
CA GLU A 100 10.79 -16.89 10.26
C GLU A 100 11.19 -18.03 11.23
N ALA A 101 11.67 -19.15 10.69
CA ALA A 101 12.19 -20.28 11.45
C ALA A 101 13.67 -20.13 11.89
N GLY A 102 14.33 -19.03 11.52
CA GLY A 102 15.73 -18.74 11.88
C GLY A 102 16.79 -19.61 11.19
N VAL A 103 16.42 -20.35 10.14
CA VAL A 103 17.32 -21.27 9.41
C VAL A 103 18.29 -20.50 8.52
N ILE A 104 17.77 -19.49 7.84
CA ILE A 104 18.56 -18.61 6.96
C ILE A 104 18.52 -17.19 7.49
N ALA A 105 19.59 -16.45 7.26
CA ALA A 105 19.63 -15.03 7.61
C ALA A 105 18.48 -14.27 6.94
N THR A 106 17.96 -13.25 7.64
CA THR A 106 17.09 -12.24 7.03
C THR A 106 17.75 -11.79 5.73
N ALA A 107 16.96 -11.63 4.65
CA ALA A 107 17.49 -11.23 3.35
C ALA A 107 18.47 -10.06 3.54
N SER A 108 19.77 -10.35 3.45
CA SER A 108 20.72 -9.31 3.20
C SER A 108 20.32 -8.82 1.82
N ILE A 109 19.78 -7.61 1.74
CA ILE A 109 19.76 -6.91 0.46
C ILE A 109 21.21 -6.99 0.05
N PRO A 110 21.57 -7.71 -1.04
CA PRO A 110 22.97 -7.83 -1.42
C PRO A 110 23.50 -6.41 -1.37
N VAL A 111 24.52 -6.20 -0.55
CA VAL A 111 25.30 -4.97 -0.60
C VAL A 111 25.93 -5.05 -1.99
N VAL A 112 25.17 -4.59 -2.97
CA VAL A 112 25.76 -4.09 -4.18
C VAL A 112 26.60 -2.96 -3.61
N ASP A 113 27.93 -3.06 -3.72
CA ASP A 113 28.88 -1.97 -3.51
C ASP A 113 28.65 -0.84 -4.53
N ASP A 114 27.39 -0.55 -4.81
CA ASP A 114 26.90 0.56 -5.57
C ASP A 114 26.51 1.59 -4.52
N GLU A 115 27.34 2.62 -4.42
CA GLU A 115 27.19 3.79 -3.56
C GLU A 115 25.76 4.38 -3.61
N SER A 116 25.03 4.16 -4.72
CA SER A 116 23.61 4.52 -4.84
C SER A 116 22.70 3.82 -3.83
N VAL A 117 22.91 2.53 -3.59
CA VAL A 117 22.05 1.72 -2.69
C VAL A 117 22.29 2.14 -1.24
N VAL A 118 23.55 2.33 -0.86
CA VAL A 118 23.94 2.81 0.47
C VAL A 118 23.34 4.19 0.73
N LEU A 119 23.46 5.10 -0.24
CA LEU A 119 22.93 6.45 -0.15
C LEU A 119 21.38 6.47 -0.06
N GLU A 120 20.71 5.64 -0.85
CA GLU A 120 19.25 5.49 -0.79
C GLU A 120 18.76 4.96 0.56
N GLN A 121 19.47 3.97 1.14
CA GLN A 121 19.13 3.40 2.44
C GLN A 121 19.35 4.41 3.57
N ALA A 122 20.49 5.11 3.56
CA ALA A 122 20.80 6.16 4.52
C ALA A 122 19.78 7.30 4.46
N PHE A 123 19.38 7.72 3.26
CA PHE A 123 18.32 8.71 3.08
C PHE A 123 16.96 8.21 3.59
N GLY A 124 16.61 6.95 3.35
CA GLY A 124 15.40 6.34 3.88
C GLY A 124 15.38 6.33 5.42
N ALA A 125 16.51 5.99 6.05
CA ALA A 125 16.66 6.02 7.50
C ALA A 125 16.52 7.44 8.06
N TYR A 126 17.15 8.44 7.44
CA TYR A 126 17.00 9.86 7.77
C TYR A 126 15.53 10.31 7.73
N LEU A 127 14.81 9.97 6.66
CA LEU A 127 13.41 10.33 6.51
C LEU A 127 12.52 9.75 7.63
N LEU A 128 12.75 8.49 7.99
CA LEU A 128 11.94 7.80 8.99
C LEU A 128 12.30 8.23 10.43
N ARG A 129 13.59 8.26 10.76
CA ARG A 129 14.08 8.47 12.13
C ARG A 129 14.13 9.95 12.51
N GLU A 130 14.66 10.80 11.63
CA GLU A 130 14.88 12.22 11.95
C GLU A 130 13.74 13.12 11.49
N LYS A 131 13.11 12.81 10.35
CA LYS A 131 11.97 13.59 9.83
C LYS A 131 10.61 13.04 10.22
N GLY A 132 10.54 11.83 10.77
CA GLY A 132 9.28 11.20 11.19
C GLY A 132 8.25 11.06 10.07
N VAL A 133 8.69 10.96 8.80
CA VAL A 133 7.74 10.82 7.69
C VAL A 133 7.13 9.42 7.69
N SER A 134 5.93 9.27 7.12
CA SER A 134 5.31 7.94 7.03
C SER A 134 6.12 7.00 6.12
N PRO A 135 6.08 5.66 6.34
CA PRO A 135 6.74 4.70 5.45
C PRO A 135 6.30 4.82 3.98
N ALA A 136 5.06 5.21 3.73
CA ALA A 136 4.57 5.46 2.36
C ALA A 136 5.20 6.72 1.75
N THR A 137 5.45 7.76 2.55
CA THR A 137 6.15 8.98 2.12
C THR A 137 7.63 8.68 1.85
N GLU A 138 8.30 7.94 2.74
CA GLU A 138 9.67 7.46 2.53
C GLU A 138 9.79 6.70 1.20
N MET A 139 8.93 5.70 0.98
CA MET A 139 8.95 4.90 -0.24
C MET A 139 8.78 5.76 -1.50
N ASN A 140 7.88 6.76 -1.44
CA ASN A 140 7.68 7.69 -2.56
C ASN A 140 8.91 8.57 -2.81
N TYR A 141 9.52 9.10 -1.75
CA TYR A 141 10.69 9.98 -1.87
C TYR A 141 11.89 9.18 -2.36
N ARG A 142 12.17 8.02 -1.78
CA ARG A 142 13.26 7.14 -2.20
C ARG A 142 13.13 6.71 -3.66
N ARG A 143 11.91 6.46 -4.15
CA ARG A 143 11.68 6.20 -5.59
C ARG A 143 12.04 7.38 -6.49
N GLU A 144 11.71 8.61 -6.08
CA GLU A 144 12.11 9.81 -6.84
C GLU A 144 13.63 10.03 -6.79
N ILE A 145 14.28 9.77 -5.65
CA ILE A 145 15.74 9.88 -5.52
C ILE A 145 16.45 8.82 -6.35
N ARG A 146 15.98 7.58 -6.34
CA ARG A 146 16.48 6.53 -7.23
C ARG A 146 16.42 6.95 -8.69
N ALA A 147 15.28 7.49 -9.12
CA ALA A 147 15.11 7.96 -10.48
C ALA A 147 16.07 9.12 -10.81
N PHE A 148 16.30 10.03 -9.86
CA PHE A 148 17.27 11.10 -10.00
C PHE A 148 18.71 10.59 -10.12
N LEU A 149 19.14 9.71 -9.21
CA LEU A 149 20.49 9.13 -9.23
C LEU A 149 20.74 8.39 -10.54
N HIS A 150 19.77 7.60 -11.00
CA HIS A 150 19.87 6.92 -12.29
C HIS A 150 19.91 7.92 -13.47
N HIS A 151 19.15 9.01 -13.42
CA HIS A 151 19.20 10.05 -14.45
C HIS A 151 20.57 10.74 -14.52
N ARG A 152 21.18 11.03 -13.36
CA ARG A 152 22.45 11.76 -13.26
C ARG A 152 23.69 10.90 -13.53
N PHE A 153 23.73 9.71 -12.97
CA PHE A 153 24.91 8.83 -13.01
C PHE A 153 24.75 7.68 -14.00
N ARG A 154 23.54 7.45 -14.56
CA ARG A 154 23.23 6.36 -15.49
C ARG A 154 23.62 4.99 -14.92
N ARG A 155 24.69 4.39 -15.42
CA ARG A 155 25.29 3.12 -14.96
C ARG A 155 26.66 3.32 -14.31
N GLY A 156 27.12 4.55 -14.15
CA GLY A 156 28.37 4.87 -13.46
C GLY A 156 28.18 4.94 -11.94
N SER A 157 29.29 4.94 -11.22
CA SER A 157 29.32 5.08 -9.76
C SER A 157 28.70 6.41 -9.31
N VAL A 158 27.89 6.36 -8.26
CA VAL A 158 27.23 7.55 -7.71
C VAL A 158 28.17 8.27 -6.79
N THR A 159 28.62 9.47 -7.15
CA THR A 159 29.46 10.31 -6.28
C THR A 159 28.63 11.48 -5.73
N PRO A 160 28.22 11.46 -4.44
CA PRO A 160 27.35 12.48 -3.86
C PRO A 160 27.92 13.90 -3.95
N SER A 161 29.23 14.04 -3.74
CA SER A 161 29.94 15.32 -3.82
C SER A 161 30.04 15.89 -5.24
N ALA A 162 29.73 15.10 -6.28
CA ALA A 162 29.67 15.54 -7.67
C ALA A 162 28.30 16.11 -8.08
N ILE A 163 27.30 16.03 -7.20
CA ILE A 163 25.96 16.58 -7.46
C ILE A 163 26.05 18.11 -7.46
N ARG A 164 25.51 18.74 -8.50
CA ARG A 164 25.44 20.20 -8.65
C ARG A 164 24.00 20.67 -8.81
N PRO A 165 23.67 21.94 -8.52
CA PRO A 165 22.31 22.47 -8.68
C PRO A 165 21.70 22.20 -10.06
N HIS A 166 22.48 22.37 -11.13
CA HIS A 166 22.03 22.14 -12.50
C HIS A 166 21.54 20.69 -12.75
N ASP A 167 22.09 19.69 -12.04
CA ASP A 167 21.66 18.29 -12.17
C ASP A 167 20.22 18.08 -11.70
N LEU A 168 19.87 18.75 -10.61
CA LEU A 168 18.53 18.72 -10.01
C LEU A 168 17.53 19.42 -10.93
N HIS A 169 17.90 20.57 -11.48
CA HIS A 169 17.10 21.29 -12.48
C HIS A 169 16.84 20.43 -13.73
N ARG A 170 17.90 19.84 -14.32
CA ARG A 170 17.80 19.00 -15.51
C ARG A 170 16.87 17.80 -15.28
N PHE A 171 16.97 17.15 -14.12
CA PHE A 171 16.08 16.05 -13.78
C PHE A 171 14.62 16.50 -13.65
N VAL A 172 14.35 17.62 -12.97
CA VAL A 172 12.98 18.15 -12.83
C VAL A 172 12.38 18.50 -14.19
N LEU A 173 13.15 19.14 -15.07
CA LEU A 173 12.71 19.45 -16.44
C LEU A 173 12.41 18.19 -17.25
N SER A 174 13.29 17.19 -17.19
CA SER A 174 13.07 15.89 -17.83
C SER A 174 11.81 15.19 -17.30
N ARG A 175 11.56 15.25 -15.99
CA ARG A 175 10.33 14.68 -15.40
C ARG A 175 9.08 15.43 -15.88
N ALA A 176 9.13 16.76 -15.94
CA ALA A 176 7.99 17.59 -16.33
C ALA A 176 7.47 17.29 -17.75
N GLN A 177 8.31 16.77 -18.64
CA GLN A 177 7.90 16.36 -19.98
C GLN A 177 7.07 15.06 -20.01
N HIS A 178 7.12 14.26 -18.95
CA HIS A 178 6.56 12.90 -18.97
C HIS A 178 5.59 12.59 -17.82
N VAL A 179 5.51 13.44 -16.79
CA VAL A 179 4.63 13.20 -15.64
C VAL A 179 3.79 14.43 -15.31
N ALA A 180 2.63 14.18 -14.72
CA ALA A 180 1.72 15.25 -14.30
C ALA A 180 2.37 16.23 -13.30
N PRO A 181 1.98 17.52 -13.28
CA PRO A 181 2.58 18.54 -12.42
C PRO A 181 2.65 18.18 -10.93
N ALA A 182 1.62 17.50 -10.40
CA ALA A 182 1.60 17.03 -9.02
C ALA A 182 2.73 16.03 -8.72
N ARG A 183 3.10 15.17 -9.69
CA ARG A 183 4.23 14.24 -9.55
C ARG A 183 5.56 14.97 -9.64
N VAL A 184 5.68 15.98 -10.53
CA VAL A 184 6.87 16.84 -10.59
C VAL A 184 7.08 17.57 -9.25
N GLN A 185 6.00 18.08 -8.65
CA GLN A 185 6.08 18.72 -7.33
C GLN A 185 6.52 17.75 -6.23
N LEU A 186 6.08 16.48 -6.28
CA LEU A 186 6.59 15.44 -5.41
C LEU A 186 8.11 15.22 -5.64
N SER A 187 8.57 15.15 -6.89
CA SER A 187 10.00 15.06 -7.21
C SER A 187 10.76 16.23 -6.58
N VAL A 188 10.33 17.48 -6.80
CA VAL A 188 10.97 18.68 -6.22
C VAL A 188 11.00 18.61 -4.70
N THR A 189 9.92 18.17 -4.06
CA THR A 189 9.86 18.05 -2.59
C THR A 189 10.82 16.97 -2.08
N ALA A 190 10.90 15.82 -2.76
CA ALA A 190 11.83 14.76 -2.43
C ALA A 190 13.29 15.21 -2.62
N LEU A 191 13.60 15.87 -3.74
CA LEU A 191 14.92 16.42 -4.04
C LEU A 191 15.36 17.46 -3.01
N ARG A 192 14.44 18.32 -2.55
CA ARG A 192 14.73 19.29 -1.48
C ARG A 192 15.07 18.59 -0.16
N ALA A 193 14.35 17.52 0.19
CA ALA A 193 14.67 16.72 1.36
C ALA A 193 16.02 16.02 1.22
N PHE A 194 16.33 15.50 0.03
CA PHE A 194 17.59 14.82 -0.27
C PHE A 194 18.79 15.78 -0.28
N ALA A 195 18.66 16.97 -0.86
CA ALA A 195 19.69 18.00 -0.81
C ALA A 195 20.05 18.41 0.62
N ARG A 196 19.04 18.54 1.49
CA ARG A 196 19.26 18.79 2.93
C ARG A 196 19.98 17.63 3.62
N PHE A 197 19.63 16.40 3.27
CA PHE A 197 20.30 15.20 3.77
C PHE A 197 21.77 15.14 3.35
N LEU A 198 22.10 15.38 2.08
CA LEU A 198 23.48 15.43 1.59
C LEU A 198 24.31 16.51 2.29
N ARG A 199 23.71 17.68 2.53
CA ARG A 199 24.37 18.76 3.28
C ARG A 199 24.62 18.38 4.74
N LEU A 200 23.65 17.73 5.39
CA LEU A 200 23.79 17.27 6.78
C LEU A 200 24.89 16.20 6.92
N ARG A 201 25.04 15.32 5.91
CA ARG A 201 26.10 14.31 5.86
C ARG A 201 27.48 14.88 5.50
N GLY A 202 27.55 16.15 5.09
CA GLY A 202 28.79 16.82 4.68
C GLY A 202 29.22 16.54 3.25
N ASP A 203 28.42 15.83 2.44
CA ASP A 203 28.78 15.48 1.06
C ASP A 203 28.85 16.70 0.15
N VAL A 204 28.02 17.70 0.45
CA VAL A 204 27.92 18.94 -0.32
C VAL A 204 27.84 20.12 0.63
N THR A 205 28.74 21.08 0.42
CA THR A 205 28.89 22.28 1.26
C THR A 205 28.00 23.44 0.81
N GLY A 206 27.68 23.51 -0.48
CA GLY A 206 26.86 24.57 -1.09
C GLY A 206 25.35 24.29 -1.10
N GLU A 207 24.56 25.32 -1.37
CA GLU A 207 23.11 25.18 -1.55
C GLU A 207 22.80 24.48 -2.89
N LEU A 208 22.30 23.25 -2.80
CA LEU A 208 21.99 22.42 -3.97
C LEU A 208 20.67 22.77 -4.66
N MET A 209 19.69 23.31 -3.94
CA MET A 209 18.35 23.55 -4.45
C MET A 209 17.98 25.01 -4.28
N SER A 210 17.87 25.74 -5.39
CA SER A 210 17.36 27.11 -5.39
C SER A 210 15.87 27.16 -4.99
N SER A 211 15.49 28.21 -4.27
CA SER A 211 14.08 28.57 -4.02
C SER A 211 13.28 28.78 -5.31
N ALA A 212 13.94 29.03 -6.45
CA ALA A 212 13.33 29.26 -7.76
C ALA A 212 12.79 27.99 -8.45
N LEU A 213 13.09 26.78 -7.96
CA LEU A 213 12.47 25.53 -8.44
C LEU A 213 11.03 25.39 -7.93
N THR A 214 10.15 26.26 -8.44
CA THR A 214 8.72 26.22 -8.16
C THR A 214 7.99 25.62 -9.35
N VAL A 215 7.32 24.49 -9.11
CA VAL A 215 6.41 23.91 -10.10
C VAL A 215 5.07 24.65 -9.97
N PRO A 216 4.52 25.21 -11.06
CA PRO A 216 3.19 25.81 -11.02
C PRO A 216 2.14 24.72 -10.82
N ASN A 217 1.88 24.39 -9.55
CA ASN A 217 0.76 23.56 -9.14
C ASN A 217 -0.12 24.38 -8.20
N ARG A 218 -0.99 25.20 -8.79
CA ARG A 218 -1.91 26.07 -8.03
C ARG A 218 -2.79 25.19 -7.14
N ARG A 219 -2.71 25.43 -5.83
CA ARG A 219 -3.55 24.72 -4.86
C ARG A 219 -5.02 24.99 -5.20
N LEU A 220 -5.86 23.97 -4.98
CA LEU A 220 -7.30 24.04 -5.23
C LEU A 220 -7.68 24.34 -6.69
N SER A 221 -6.82 24.06 -7.67
CA SER A 221 -7.11 24.30 -9.10
C SER A 221 -8.23 23.43 -9.69
N THR A 222 -8.71 22.43 -8.96
CA THR A 222 -9.75 21.50 -9.40
C THR A 222 -10.90 21.46 -8.40
N LEU A 223 -12.08 21.07 -8.89
CA LEU A 223 -13.23 20.80 -8.03
C LEU A 223 -13.09 19.43 -7.35
N PRO A 224 -13.56 19.26 -6.11
CA PRO A 224 -13.74 17.94 -5.52
C PRO A 224 -14.51 17.02 -6.47
N LYS A 225 -13.94 15.85 -6.72
CA LYS A 225 -14.55 14.80 -7.52
C LYS A 225 -15.49 14.00 -6.62
N SER A 226 -16.80 14.18 -6.76
CA SER A 226 -17.83 13.48 -5.98
C SER A 226 -18.82 12.75 -6.89
N ILE A 227 -19.58 11.84 -6.29
CA ILE A 227 -20.73 11.13 -6.87
C ILE A 227 -21.95 11.36 -5.98
N SER A 228 -23.15 11.12 -6.53
CA SER A 228 -24.40 11.28 -5.79
C SER A 228 -24.59 10.19 -4.72
N PRO A 229 -25.42 10.42 -3.69
CA PRO A 229 -25.77 9.39 -2.71
C PRO A 229 -26.33 8.11 -3.35
N GLU A 230 -27.16 8.24 -4.40
CA GLU A 230 -27.73 7.11 -5.12
C GLU A 230 -26.65 6.31 -5.85
N GLN A 231 -25.63 6.98 -6.40
CA GLN A 231 -24.48 6.33 -7.00
C GLN A 231 -23.65 5.57 -5.95
N VAL A 232 -23.48 6.14 -4.75
CA VAL A 232 -22.80 5.45 -3.63
C VAL A 232 -23.56 4.17 -3.26
N GLU A 233 -24.88 4.24 -3.12
CA GLU A 233 -25.70 3.05 -2.81
C GLU A 233 -25.64 2.00 -3.93
N ARG A 234 -25.64 2.42 -5.20
CA ARG A 234 -25.44 1.51 -6.34
C ARG A 234 -24.11 0.79 -6.29
N ILE A 235 -23.04 1.46 -5.87
CA ILE A 235 -21.71 0.85 -5.69
C ILE A 235 -21.75 -0.19 -4.56
N LEU A 236 -22.34 0.17 -3.42
CA LEU A 236 -22.47 -0.71 -2.25
C LEU A 236 -23.29 -1.97 -2.58
N ALA A 237 -24.34 -1.83 -3.39
CA ALA A 237 -25.20 -2.93 -3.81
C ALA A 237 -24.50 -4.00 -4.69
N GLN A 238 -23.34 -3.70 -5.28
CA GLN A 238 -22.61 -4.66 -6.13
C GLN A 238 -21.85 -5.75 -5.36
N CYS A 239 -21.75 -5.61 -4.05
CA CYS A 239 -21.07 -6.60 -3.22
C CYS A 239 -22.00 -7.76 -2.88
N ASP A 240 -21.69 -8.97 -3.36
CA ASP A 240 -22.42 -10.18 -2.95
C ASP A 240 -22.08 -10.56 -1.49
N ARG A 241 -22.89 -10.07 -0.56
CA ARG A 241 -22.77 -10.28 0.89
C ARG A 241 -22.97 -11.75 1.32
N ARG A 242 -23.33 -12.66 0.42
CA ARG A 242 -23.37 -14.10 0.72
C ARG A 242 -21.97 -14.72 0.68
N THR A 243 -21.04 -14.10 -0.05
CA THR A 243 -19.66 -14.58 -0.16
C THR A 243 -18.75 -13.91 0.87
N PRO A 244 -17.70 -14.60 1.37
CA PRO A 244 -16.71 -14.00 2.27
C PRO A 244 -16.05 -12.74 1.69
N LEU A 245 -15.69 -12.81 0.40
CA LEU A 245 -15.09 -11.71 -0.35
C LEU A 245 -16.04 -10.50 -0.43
N GLY A 246 -17.31 -10.72 -0.77
CA GLY A 246 -18.29 -9.65 -0.88
C GLY A 246 -18.63 -9.01 0.46
N ARG A 247 -18.66 -9.76 1.57
CA ARG A 247 -18.79 -9.18 2.93
C ARG A 247 -17.62 -8.26 3.26
N ARG A 248 -16.39 -8.69 2.95
CA ARG A 248 -15.19 -7.86 3.15
C ARG A 248 -15.28 -6.57 2.35
N ASP A 249 -15.52 -6.70 1.05
CA ASP A 249 -15.51 -5.54 0.14
C ASP A 249 -16.65 -4.58 0.50
N TYR A 250 -17.84 -5.09 0.85
CA TYR A 250 -18.96 -4.28 1.34
C TYR A 250 -18.58 -3.49 2.59
N ALA A 251 -18.01 -4.15 3.61
CA ALA A 251 -17.59 -3.49 4.84
C ALA A 251 -16.50 -2.42 4.60
N ILE A 252 -15.54 -2.69 3.71
CA ILE A 252 -14.52 -1.70 3.30
C ILE A 252 -15.17 -0.48 2.65
N LEU A 253 -16.06 -0.70 1.67
CA LEU A 253 -16.73 0.39 0.96
C LEU A 253 -17.63 1.20 1.87
N LEU A 254 -18.34 0.54 2.79
CA LEU A 254 -19.24 1.19 3.74
C LEU A 254 -18.46 2.06 4.74
N VAL A 255 -17.34 1.57 5.28
CA VAL A 255 -16.45 2.37 6.13
C VAL A 255 -15.90 3.60 5.39
N LEU A 256 -15.53 3.45 4.12
CA LEU A 256 -15.08 4.59 3.30
C LEU A 256 -16.20 5.61 3.06
N ALA A 257 -17.42 5.14 2.78
CA ALA A 257 -18.56 5.96 2.42
C ALA A 257 -19.22 6.65 3.63
N ARG A 258 -19.30 5.98 4.78
CA ARG A 258 -20.00 6.47 5.98
C ARG A 258 -19.08 7.21 6.95
N LEU A 259 -17.85 6.74 7.15
CA LEU A 259 -16.89 7.34 8.10
C LEU A 259 -15.83 8.22 7.41
N GLY A 260 -15.87 8.28 6.08
CA GLY A 260 -14.94 9.07 5.28
C GLY A 260 -13.48 8.64 5.45
N LEU A 261 -13.17 7.40 5.87
CA LEU A 261 -11.79 7.01 6.14
C LEU A 261 -10.88 7.13 4.91
N ARG A 262 -9.61 7.46 5.12
CA ARG A 262 -8.59 7.35 4.06
C ARG A 262 -8.28 5.88 3.81
N ALA A 263 -7.96 5.51 2.58
CA ALA A 263 -7.55 4.13 2.26
C ALA A 263 -6.38 3.62 3.11
N GLY A 264 -5.44 4.49 3.49
CA GLY A 264 -4.36 4.14 4.42
C GLY A 264 -4.85 3.82 5.83
N GLU A 265 -5.85 4.57 6.32
CA GLU A 265 -6.49 4.32 7.63
C GLU A 265 -7.20 2.97 7.61
N VAL A 266 -7.95 2.65 6.54
CA VAL A 266 -8.61 1.34 6.36
C VAL A 266 -7.62 0.18 6.36
N VAL A 267 -6.46 0.33 5.70
CA VAL A 267 -5.39 -0.69 5.72
C VAL A 267 -4.79 -0.85 7.12
N ALA A 268 -4.74 0.23 7.89
CA ALA A 268 -4.13 0.24 9.21
C ALA A 268 -5.05 -0.31 10.30
N LEU A 269 -6.38 -0.27 10.13
CA LEU A 269 -7.35 -0.74 11.12
C LEU A 269 -7.05 -2.17 11.61
N THR A 270 -7.07 -2.33 12.93
CA THR A 270 -7.00 -3.62 13.62
C THR A 270 -8.36 -3.97 14.23
N VAL A 271 -8.58 -5.25 14.51
CA VAL A 271 -9.82 -5.70 15.18
C VAL A 271 -9.93 -5.07 16.57
N ASP A 272 -8.79 -4.79 17.22
CA ASP A 272 -8.71 -4.10 18.52
C ASP A 272 -9.10 -2.61 18.46
N ASP A 273 -9.25 -2.04 17.26
CA ASP A 273 -9.63 -0.63 17.12
C ASP A 273 -11.13 -0.41 17.24
N VAL A 274 -11.95 -1.47 17.26
CA VAL A 274 -13.40 -1.38 17.33
C VAL A 274 -13.86 -1.69 18.75
N ASP A 275 -14.42 -0.68 19.39
CA ASP A 275 -15.04 -0.76 20.71
C ASP A 275 -16.54 -0.99 20.51
N TRP A 276 -16.97 -2.24 20.65
CA TRP A 276 -18.35 -2.65 20.38
C TRP A 276 -19.33 -2.18 21.46
N ASP A 277 -18.84 -2.05 22.70
CA ASP A 277 -19.66 -1.65 23.85
C ASP A 277 -19.87 -0.14 23.84
N ALA A 278 -18.82 0.63 23.56
CA ALA A 278 -18.93 2.08 23.39
C ALA A 278 -19.56 2.50 22.04
N GLY A 279 -19.58 1.59 21.05
CA GLY A 279 -20.04 1.93 19.70
C GLY A 279 -19.09 2.91 19.01
N GLU A 280 -17.78 2.70 19.14
CA GLU A 280 -16.73 3.59 18.63
C GLU A 280 -15.66 2.84 17.84
N VAL A 281 -14.93 3.58 17.00
CA VAL A 281 -13.73 3.06 16.33
C VAL A 281 -12.56 4.03 16.47
N ILE A 282 -11.38 3.49 16.77
CA ILE A 282 -10.13 4.22 16.89
C ILE A 282 -9.46 4.31 15.52
N VAL A 283 -9.39 5.50 14.95
CA VAL A 283 -8.72 5.75 13.67
C VAL A 283 -7.30 6.24 13.91
N ARG A 284 -6.33 5.52 13.34
CA ARG A 284 -4.92 5.91 13.37
C ARG A 284 -4.58 6.79 12.16
N GLY A 285 -4.55 8.09 12.38
CA GLY A 285 -4.31 9.11 11.37
C GLY A 285 -2.83 9.38 11.07
N LYS A 286 -2.58 10.36 10.19
CA LYS A 286 -1.24 10.83 9.86
C LYS A 286 -0.55 11.41 11.10
N GLY A 287 0.70 11.03 11.34
CA GLY A 287 1.51 11.56 12.45
C GLY A 287 1.26 10.87 13.79
N LEU A 288 0.95 9.56 13.78
CA LEU A 288 0.73 8.73 14.99
C LEU A 288 -0.42 9.21 15.89
N ARG A 289 -1.41 9.90 15.31
CA ARG A 289 -2.58 10.37 16.05
C ARG A 289 -3.67 9.30 16.09
N HIS A 290 -4.32 9.19 17.23
CA HIS A 290 -5.47 8.33 17.43
C HIS A 290 -6.69 9.21 17.70
N GLU A 291 -7.79 8.89 17.04
CA GLU A 291 -9.05 9.62 17.17
C GLU A 291 -10.18 8.61 17.30
N ARG A 292 -11.03 8.78 18.31
CA ARG A 292 -12.23 7.97 18.53
C ARG A 292 -13.36 8.60 17.76
N ILE A 293 -14.04 7.84 16.92
CA ILE A 293 -15.23 8.30 16.20
C ILE A 293 -16.38 7.33 16.43
N PRO A 294 -17.63 7.82 16.40
CA PRO A 294 -18.81 6.96 16.48
C PRO A 294 -18.79 5.89 15.41
N LEU A 295 -19.31 4.71 15.73
CA LEU A 295 -19.54 3.59 14.83
C LEU A 295 -21.03 3.51 14.50
N PRO A 296 -21.48 4.05 13.35
CA PRO A 296 -22.86 3.92 12.92
C PRO A 296 -23.30 2.47 12.85
N HIS A 297 -24.57 2.22 13.21
CA HIS A 297 -25.10 0.86 13.33
C HIS A 297 -24.97 0.03 12.04
N ASP A 298 -25.16 0.64 10.86
CA ASP A 298 -24.99 -0.05 9.57
C ASP A 298 -23.53 -0.47 9.33
N VAL A 299 -22.57 0.40 9.67
CA VAL A 299 -21.14 0.12 9.62
C VAL A 299 -20.78 -1.00 10.61
N GLY A 300 -21.23 -0.90 11.86
CA GLY A 300 -21.00 -1.92 12.88
C GLY A 300 -21.55 -3.29 12.46
N LYS A 301 -22.78 -3.33 11.93
CA LYS A 301 -23.40 -4.55 11.39
C LYS A 301 -22.60 -5.15 10.24
N ALA A 302 -22.11 -4.33 9.30
CA ALA A 302 -21.29 -4.81 8.19
C ALA A 302 -19.95 -5.38 8.66
N LEU A 303 -19.29 -4.69 9.61
CA LEU A 303 -18.05 -5.17 10.22
C LEU A 303 -18.26 -6.48 10.96
N ALA A 304 -19.31 -6.59 11.79
CA ALA A 304 -19.63 -7.82 12.51
C ALA A 304 -19.94 -8.98 11.56
N ALA A 305 -20.72 -8.74 10.50
CA ALA A 305 -21.03 -9.73 9.48
C ALA A 305 -19.78 -10.24 8.74
N TYR A 306 -18.81 -9.35 8.48
CA TYR A 306 -17.52 -9.72 7.93
C TYR A 306 -16.69 -10.50 8.96
N LEU A 307 -16.52 -10.02 10.19
CA LEU A 307 -15.68 -10.68 11.19
C LEU A 307 -16.18 -12.09 11.54
N ARG A 308 -17.50 -12.30 11.62
CA ARG A 308 -18.08 -13.60 11.99
C ARG A 308 -18.07 -14.63 10.86
N ALA A 309 -18.30 -14.21 9.62
CA ALA A 309 -18.56 -15.14 8.51
C ALA A 309 -17.79 -14.85 7.21
N GLY A 310 -17.12 -13.71 7.10
CA GLY A 310 -16.33 -13.34 5.92
C GLY A 310 -14.82 -13.30 6.13
N ARG A 311 -14.35 -13.13 7.37
CA ARG A 311 -12.93 -13.03 7.70
C ARG A 311 -12.38 -14.42 7.98
N PRO A 312 -11.53 -14.99 7.09
CA PRO A 312 -10.93 -16.29 7.36
C PRO A 312 -10.01 -16.25 8.59
N ARG A 313 -9.84 -17.41 9.23
CA ARG A 313 -8.87 -17.60 10.31
C ARG A 313 -7.47 -17.24 9.81
N CYS A 314 -6.77 -16.42 10.61
CA CYS A 314 -5.41 -15.95 10.36
C CYS A 314 -4.81 -15.39 11.66
N SER A 315 -3.49 -15.29 11.73
CA SER A 315 -2.75 -14.80 12.90
C SER A 315 -2.71 -13.28 13.02
N THR A 316 -2.98 -12.53 11.95
CA THR A 316 -2.91 -11.07 11.98
C THR A 316 -4.11 -10.45 12.71
N ARG A 317 -3.86 -9.36 13.45
CA ARG A 317 -4.91 -8.51 14.05
C ARG A 317 -5.49 -7.47 13.09
N ARG A 318 -4.98 -7.36 11.86
CA ARG A 318 -5.54 -6.45 10.84
C ARG A 318 -7.02 -6.76 10.63
N LEU A 319 -7.86 -5.73 10.67
CA LEU A 319 -9.30 -5.89 10.55
C LEU A 319 -9.63 -6.48 9.18
N PHE A 320 -9.18 -5.81 8.11
CA PHE A 320 -9.34 -6.29 6.76
C PHE A 320 -8.10 -7.04 6.25
N ILE A 321 -8.33 -8.21 5.69
CA ILE A 321 -7.27 -9.08 5.15
C ILE A 321 -7.51 -9.41 3.68
N ARG A 322 -6.42 -9.73 2.98
CA ARG A 322 -6.53 -10.21 1.60
C ARG A 322 -7.18 -11.59 1.56
N ASP A 323 -7.86 -11.83 0.44
CA ASP A 323 -8.60 -13.07 0.19
C ASP A 323 -7.65 -14.23 -0.15
N LYS A 324 -6.65 -13.95 -0.98
CA LYS A 324 -5.63 -14.92 -1.38
C LYS A 324 -4.57 -15.07 -0.29
N ALA A 325 -4.16 -16.31 -0.05
CA ALA A 325 -3.05 -16.61 0.84
C ALA A 325 -1.76 -15.93 0.35
N PRO A 326 -0.82 -15.58 1.26
CA PRO A 326 -0.90 -15.70 2.71
C PRO A 326 -1.97 -14.79 3.36
N ARG A 327 -2.84 -15.25 4.25
CA ARG A 327 -3.94 -14.44 4.80
C ARG A 327 -3.45 -13.38 5.79
N VAL A 328 -3.01 -12.24 5.26
CA VAL A 328 -2.48 -11.08 6.01
C VAL A 328 -3.23 -9.81 5.63
N GLY A 329 -2.98 -8.71 6.34
CA GLY A 329 -3.51 -7.39 5.97
C GLY A 329 -3.10 -6.95 4.56
N PHE A 330 -3.79 -5.95 4.03
CA PHE A 330 -3.41 -5.36 2.75
C PHE A 330 -2.01 -4.72 2.81
N ALA A 331 -1.23 -4.90 1.75
CA ALA A 331 0.13 -4.36 1.68
C ALA A 331 0.16 -2.83 1.46
N SER A 332 -0.89 -2.27 0.86
CA SER A 332 -0.95 -0.83 0.57
C SER A 332 -2.38 -0.35 0.37
N SER A 333 -2.57 0.96 0.52
CA SER A 333 -3.83 1.66 0.24
C SER A 333 -4.28 1.53 -1.23
N ALA A 334 -3.37 1.20 -2.16
CA ALA A 334 -3.71 0.95 -3.55
C ALA A 334 -4.68 -0.23 -3.69
N ALA A 335 -4.56 -1.26 -2.84
CA ALA A 335 -5.48 -2.40 -2.86
C ALA A 335 -6.93 -1.97 -2.54
N ILE A 336 -7.11 -1.05 -1.61
CA ILE A 336 -8.42 -0.48 -1.28
C ILE A 336 -8.98 0.31 -2.46
N SER A 337 -8.14 1.15 -3.10
CA SER A 337 -8.55 1.85 -4.33
C SER A 337 -8.91 0.90 -5.47
N THR A 338 -8.25 -0.25 -5.59
CA THR A 338 -8.62 -1.28 -6.57
C THR A 338 -9.99 -1.90 -6.27
N ILE A 339 -10.32 -2.13 -5.00
CA ILE A 339 -11.67 -2.60 -4.59
C ILE A 339 -12.72 -1.58 -5.00
N VAL A 340 -12.49 -0.29 -4.71
CA VAL A 340 -13.39 0.81 -5.11
C VAL A 340 -13.58 0.86 -6.62
N ALA A 341 -12.48 0.86 -7.39
CA ALA A 341 -12.54 0.85 -8.85
C ALA A 341 -13.28 -0.38 -9.41
N CYS A 342 -13.15 -1.53 -8.75
CA CYS A 342 -13.87 -2.75 -9.13
C CYS A 342 -15.38 -2.62 -8.89
N ALA A 343 -15.78 -2.09 -7.74
CA ALA A 343 -17.18 -1.88 -7.40
C ALA A 343 -17.84 -0.83 -8.32
N ILE A 344 -17.15 0.27 -8.63
CA ILE A 344 -17.59 1.28 -9.63
C ILE A 344 -17.85 0.63 -10.99
N ARG A 345 -16.91 -0.18 -11.47
CA ARG A 345 -17.04 -0.88 -12.76
C ARG A 345 -18.23 -1.83 -12.76
N LYS A 346 -18.43 -2.60 -11.68
CA LYS A 346 -19.59 -3.49 -11.53
C LYS A 346 -20.90 -2.72 -11.52
N ALA A 347 -20.92 -1.53 -10.91
CA ALA A 347 -22.08 -0.65 -10.86
C ALA A 347 -22.38 0.05 -12.21
N LYS A 348 -21.51 -0.14 -13.21
CA LYS A 348 -21.57 0.50 -14.53
C LYS A 348 -21.67 2.02 -14.42
N LEU A 349 -20.81 2.60 -13.59
CA LEU A 349 -20.68 4.04 -13.42
C LEU A 349 -19.37 4.53 -14.03
N ASP A 350 -19.36 5.76 -14.54
CA ASP A 350 -18.16 6.44 -15.03
C ASP A 350 -17.93 7.76 -14.27
N PRO A 351 -17.47 7.68 -13.00
CA PRO A 351 -17.21 8.86 -12.20
C PRO A 351 -15.86 9.51 -12.55
N PRO A 352 -15.66 10.78 -12.19
CA PRO A 352 -14.43 11.52 -12.49
C PRO A 352 -13.15 10.95 -11.82
N SER A 353 -13.28 9.99 -10.91
CA SER A 353 -12.18 9.28 -10.24
C SER A 353 -12.62 7.89 -9.80
N HIS A 354 -11.69 6.94 -9.77
CA HIS A 354 -11.94 5.55 -9.42
C HIS A 354 -11.27 5.12 -8.09
N GLY A 355 -10.62 6.06 -7.38
CA GLY A 355 -9.91 5.79 -6.14
C GLY A 355 -10.76 5.96 -4.89
N ALA A 356 -10.29 5.47 -3.75
CA ALA A 356 -11.01 5.54 -2.46
C ALA A 356 -11.37 6.96 -2.00
N HIS A 357 -10.59 7.97 -2.40
CA HIS A 357 -10.89 9.37 -2.10
C HIS A 357 -12.22 9.85 -2.72
N LEU A 358 -12.73 9.20 -3.77
CA LEU A 358 -14.03 9.52 -4.36
C LEU A 358 -15.15 9.44 -3.31
N LEU A 359 -15.21 8.34 -2.55
CA LEU A 359 -16.26 8.14 -1.54
C LEU A 359 -16.14 9.15 -0.39
N ARG A 360 -14.90 9.45 0.03
CA ARG A 360 -14.64 10.47 1.04
C ARG A 360 -15.07 11.87 0.59
N TYR A 361 -14.78 12.26 -0.65
CA TYR A 361 -15.24 13.54 -1.20
C TYR A 361 -16.74 13.58 -1.35
N SER A 362 -17.36 12.46 -1.74
CA SER A 362 -18.81 12.37 -1.87
C SER A 362 -19.53 12.56 -0.54
N LEU A 363 -19.00 11.96 0.55
CA LEU A 363 -19.51 12.19 1.90
C LEU A 363 -19.42 13.68 2.30
N ALA A 364 -18.27 14.31 2.06
CA ALA A 364 -18.06 15.73 2.34
C ALA A 364 -19.06 16.62 1.60
N THR A 365 -19.25 16.35 0.30
CA THR A 365 -20.19 17.09 -0.55
C THR A 365 -21.63 16.85 -0.11
N ASP A 366 -21.99 15.64 0.31
CA ASP A 366 -23.35 15.32 0.80
C ASP A 366 -23.69 16.08 2.08
N VAL A 367 -22.74 16.20 3.02
CA VAL A 367 -22.92 17.01 4.24
C VAL A 367 -23.24 18.47 3.90
N LEU A 368 -22.45 19.08 3.01
CA LEU A 368 -22.69 20.46 2.59
C LEU A 368 -24.04 20.62 1.87
N ARG A 369 -24.40 19.67 1.00
CA ARG A 369 -25.71 19.68 0.30
C ARG A 369 -26.90 19.57 1.24
N ARG A 370 -26.72 18.99 2.44
CA ARG A 370 -27.76 18.92 3.48
C ARG A 370 -27.78 20.15 4.39
N GLY A 371 -27.02 21.19 4.06
CA GLY A 371 -26.92 22.42 4.86
C GLY A 371 -25.86 22.37 5.96
N GLY A 372 -25.02 21.34 5.99
CA GLY A 372 -23.89 21.28 6.91
C GLY A 372 -22.82 22.31 6.57
N SER A 373 -22.07 22.72 7.58
CA SER A 373 -20.98 23.70 7.52
C SER A 373 -19.64 23.07 7.12
N LEU A 374 -18.70 23.92 6.67
CA LEU A 374 -17.31 23.50 6.49
C LEU A 374 -16.66 23.03 7.80
N ALA A 375 -17.10 23.53 8.96
CA ALA A 375 -16.59 23.07 10.26
C ALA A 375 -16.99 21.61 10.52
N GLU A 376 -18.25 21.26 10.29
CA GLU A 376 -18.73 19.87 10.41
C GLU A 376 -18.05 18.94 9.40
N VAL A 377 -17.80 19.39 8.17
CA VAL A 377 -17.00 18.62 7.21
C VAL A 377 -15.57 18.43 7.71
N ALA A 378 -14.96 19.47 8.29
CA ALA A 378 -13.61 19.38 8.84
C ALA A 378 -13.53 18.37 9.99
N GLU A 379 -14.52 18.37 10.89
CA GLU A 379 -14.63 17.44 11.99
C GLU A 379 -14.86 16.00 11.50
N LEU A 380 -15.90 15.77 10.68
CA LEU A 380 -16.23 14.46 10.12
C LEU A 380 -15.05 13.82 9.39
N LEU A 381 -14.33 14.63 8.61
CA LEU A 381 -13.19 14.18 7.84
C LEU A 381 -11.87 14.23 8.60
N ARG A 382 -11.85 14.76 9.82
CA ARG A 382 -10.65 14.86 10.65
C ARG A 382 -9.57 15.67 9.96
N HIS A 383 -9.95 16.86 9.49
CA HIS A 383 -9.07 17.85 8.87
C HIS A 383 -8.45 18.74 9.93
N ARG A 384 -7.11 18.80 9.94
CA ARG A 384 -6.37 19.62 10.91
C ARG A 384 -6.33 21.10 10.53
N HIS A 385 -6.25 21.39 9.24
CA HIS A 385 -6.08 22.75 8.73
C HIS A 385 -7.29 23.13 7.89
N PRO A 386 -7.86 24.33 8.10
CA PRO A 386 -9.02 24.80 7.35
C PRO A 386 -8.75 24.83 5.84
N ASP A 387 -7.51 25.09 5.41
CA ASP A 387 -7.05 24.99 4.02
C ASP A 387 -7.37 23.64 3.35
N THR A 388 -7.40 22.55 4.13
CA THR A 388 -7.72 21.22 3.60
C THR A 388 -9.21 21.09 3.30
N THR A 389 -10.03 21.77 4.09
CA THR A 389 -11.50 21.79 3.96
C THR A 389 -11.96 22.85 2.96
N ALA A 390 -11.17 23.91 2.75
CA ALA A 390 -11.45 24.97 1.78
C ALA A 390 -11.65 24.46 0.34
N LEU A 391 -11.15 23.27 0.02
CA LEU A 391 -11.45 22.59 -1.25
C LEU A 391 -12.96 22.40 -1.48
N TYR A 392 -13.74 22.16 -0.42
CA TYR A 392 -15.17 21.90 -0.53
C TYR A 392 -16.04 23.15 -0.59
N ALA A 393 -15.51 24.33 -0.24
CA ALA A 393 -16.25 25.59 -0.38
C ALA A 393 -16.72 25.82 -1.84
N LYS A 394 -16.01 25.24 -2.81
CA LYS A 394 -16.32 25.35 -4.24
C LYS A 394 -17.53 24.55 -4.70
N VAL A 395 -18.02 23.62 -3.88
CA VAL A 395 -19.17 22.76 -4.22
C VAL A 395 -20.40 23.07 -3.37
N ASP A 396 -20.30 24.08 -2.50
CA ASP A 396 -21.40 24.61 -1.71
C ASP A 396 -22.09 25.74 -2.49
N LEU A 397 -22.97 25.37 -3.40
CA LEU A 397 -23.64 26.34 -4.27
C LEU A 397 -24.56 27.28 -3.49
N ASP A 398 -25.14 26.83 -2.37
CA ASP A 398 -26.05 27.64 -1.58
C ASP A 398 -25.28 28.72 -0.80
N ALA A 399 -24.15 28.36 -0.17
CA ALA A 399 -23.27 29.36 0.41
C ALA A 399 -22.71 30.31 -0.66
N LEU A 400 -22.33 29.80 -1.84
CA LEU A 400 -21.82 30.64 -2.94
C LEU A 400 -22.88 31.62 -3.47
N ARG A 401 -24.17 31.24 -3.52
CA ARG A 401 -25.27 32.14 -3.91
C ARG A 401 -25.41 33.31 -2.95
N SER A 402 -25.22 33.09 -1.65
CA SER A 402 -25.35 34.16 -0.64
C SER A 402 -24.30 35.26 -0.76
N VAL A 403 -23.13 34.95 -1.34
CA VAL A 403 -22.02 35.90 -1.54
C VAL A 403 -21.90 36.36 -2.99
N ALA A 404 -22.76 35.88 -3.87
CA ALA A 404 -22.78 36.29 -5.27
C ALA A 404 -23.32 37.73 -5.36
N PRO A 405 -22.61 38.66 -6.02
CA PRO A 405 -23.14 39.99 -6.26
C PRO A 405 -24.40 39.91 -7.15
N PRO A 406 -25.36 40.84 -7.01
CA PRO A 406 -26.51 40.91 -7.88
C PRO A 406 -26.07 41.00 -9.35
N TRP A 407 -26.79 40.31 -10.23
CA TRP A 407 -26.49 40.36 -11.65
C TRP A 407 -26.68 41.80 -12.16
N PRO A 408 -25.71 42.40 -12.88
CA PRO A 408 -25.72 43.81 -13.25
C PRO A 408 -26.82 44.22 -14.27
N GLY A 409 -27.84 43.39 -14.50
CA GLY A 409 -28.92 43.62 -15.46
C GLY A 409 -30.35 43.53 -14.92
N VAL A 410 -30.56 43.35 -13.61
CA VAL A 410 -31.92 43.22 -13.01
C VAL A 410 -32.39 44.54 -12.37
N GLY A 411 -31.97 45.67 -12.93
CA GLY A 411 -32.38 46.99 -12.47
C GLY A 411 -32.43 48.00 -13.62
N ARG A 412 -33.59 48.09 -14.27
CA ARG A 412 -34.19 49.33 -14.74
C ARG A 412 -35.69 49.25 -14.55
#